data_AF-A0A355PUI7-F1
#
_entry.id   AF-A0A355PUI7-F1
#
_cell.length_a   1.000
_cell.length_b   1.000
_cell.length_c   1.000
_cell.angle_alpha   90.00
_cell.angle_beta   90.00
_cell.angle_gamma   90.00
#
_symmetry.space_group_name_H-M   'P 1'
#
loop_
_entity.id
_entity.type
_entity.pdbx_description
1 polymer ?
#
loop_
_entity_poly.entity_id
_entity_poly.type
_entity_poly.pdbx_seq_one_letter_code
_entity_poly.pdbx_strand_id
1 'polypeptide(L)'
;MTAAEKKRREENQLYVEGLKRYQERGIRVLIDGEDASDATWGKLFEIHEDGSFYMGDYILEDLPREESEEEEEEGVQEEAEDYMKSRRLKEIHFDIVYHR
;
A
#
# COMPACT_ATOMS: atom_id res chain seq x y z
N MET A 1 26.55 4.15 -16.79
CA MET A 1 25.62 3.31 -16.01
C MET A 1 26.08 1.88 -16.05
N THR A 2 26.28 1.27 -14.89
CA THR A 2 26.60 -0.15 -14.73
C THR A 2 25.34 -1.01 -14.95
N ALA A 3 25.52 -2.31 -15.17
CA ALA A 3 24.40 -3.25 -15.29
C ALA A 3 23.52 -3.27 -14.02
N ALA A 4 24.14 -3.11 -12.84
CA ALA A 4 23.43 -3.05 -11.56
C ALA A 4 22.56 -1.79 -11.44
N GLU A 5 23.08 -0.63 -11.85
CA GLU A 5 22.29 0.62 -11.85
C GLU A 5 21.10 0.57 -12.81
N LYS A 6 21.28 -0.08 -13.97
CA LYS A 6 20.20 -0.26 -14.94
C LYS A 6 19.10 -1.17 -14.37
N LYS A 7 19.48 -2.29 -13.77
CA LYS A 7 18.56 -3.23 -13.13
C LYS A 7 17.75 -2.57 -12.01
N ARG A 8 18.41 -1.82 -11.11
CA ARG A 8 17.73 -1.07 -10.04
C ARG A 8 16.72 -0.07 -10.60
N ARG A 9 17.05 0.62 -11.69
CA ARG A 9 16.12 1.58 -12.32
C ARG A 9 14.88 0.87 -12.88
N GLU A 10 15.04 -0.29 -13.50
CA GLU A 10 13.93 -1.09 -14.01
C GLU A 10 13.04 -1.60 -12.88
N GLU A 11 13.63 -2.05 -11.76
CA GLU A 11 12.90 -2.48 -10.55
C GLU A 11 12.10 -1.32 -9.93
N ASN A 12 12.72 -0.13 -9.80
CA ASN A 12 12.05 1.06 -9.28
C ASN A 12 10.88 1.49 -10.17
N GLN A 13 11.05 1.44 -11.49
CA GLN A 13 9.98 1.74 -12.45
C GLN A 13 8.81 0.78 -12.30
N LEU A 14 9.09 -0.52 -12.25
CA LEU A 14 8.05 -1.54 -12.06
C LEU A 14 7.29 -1.35 -10.75
N TYR A 15 7.99 -0.99 -9.67
CA TYR A 15 7.37 -0.71 -8.37
C TYR A 15 6.42 0.49 -8.45
N VAL A 16 6.86 1.60 -9.03
CA VAL A 16 6.03 2.82 -9.21
C VAL A 16 4.83 2.54 -10.12
N GLU A 17 5.00 1.77 -11.20
CA GLU A 17 3.89 1.36 -12.05
C GLU A 17 2.85 0.53 -11.28
N GLY A 18 3.27 -0.31 -10.36
CA GLY A 18 2.38 -1.02 -9.43
C GLY A 18 1.53 -0.06 -8.60
N LEU A 19 2.15 0.97 -8.02
CA LEU A 19 1.45 2.00 -7.22
C LEU A 19 0.49 2.84 -8.08
N LYS A 20 0.87 3.19 -9.31
CA LYS A 20 -0.01 3.91 -10.24
C LYS A 20 -1.28 3.10 -10.57
N ARG A 21 -1.19 1.77 -10.70
CA ARG A 21 -2.37 0.90 -10.89
C ARG A 21 -3.31 0.91 -9.68
N TYR A 22 -2.81 1.13 -8.46
CA TYR A 22 -3.67 1.34 -7.30
C TYR A 22 -4.42 2.68 -7.43
N GLN A 23 -3.74 3.76 -7.83
CA GLN A 23 -4.37 5.07 -8.09
C GLN A 23 -5.44 4.99 -9.18
N GLU A 24 -5.20 4.26 -10.27
CA GLU A 24 -6.18 4.02 -11.34
C GLU A 24 -7.45 3.30 -10.85
N ARG A 25 -7.33 2.50 -9.78
CA ARG A 25 -8.45 1.82 -9.11
C ARG A 25 -9.13 2.66 -8.05
N GLY A 26 -8.74 3.93 -7.90
CA GLY A 26 -9.29 4.88 -6.94
C GLY A 26 -8.67 4.80 -5.54
N ILE A 27 -7.55 4.09 -5.38
CA ILE A 27 -6.84 3.96 -4.10
C ILE A 27 -5.81 5.08 -4.02
N ARG A 28 -5.89 5.92 -2.98
CA ARG A 28 -4.96 7.05 -2.85
C ARG A 28 -3.59 6.55 -2.43
N VAL A 29 -2.54 7.10 -3.01
CA VAL A 29 -1.16 6.84 -2.58
C VAL A 29 -0.61 8.17 -2.08
N LEU A 30 -0.25 8.22 -0.80
CA LEU A 30 0.28 9.41 -0.15
C LEU A 30 1.77 9.23 0.15
N ILE A 31 2.56 10.28 -0.05
CA ILE A 31 3.96 10.36 0.35
C ILE A 31 4.10 11.62 1.19
N ASP A 32 4.55 11.49 2.45
CA ASP A 32 4.57 12.58 3.44
C ASP A 32 3.17 13.24 3.63
N GLY A 33 2.09 12.45 3.52
CA GLY A 33 0.71 12.92 3.62
C GLY A 33 0.15 13.64 2.39
N GLU A 34 0.93 13.83 1.33
CA GLU A 34 0.50 14.45 0.07
C GLU A 34 0.25 13.41 -1.04
N ASP A 35 -0.70 13.66 -1.95
CA ASP A 35 -0.96 12.76 -3.07
C ASP A 35 0.28 12.57 -3.95
N ALA A 36 0.65 11.31 -4.15
CA ALA A 36 1.84 10.97 -4.90
C ALA A 36 1.74 11.39 -6.37
N SER A 37 2.84 11.94 -6.89
CA SER A 37 2.98 12.47 -8.24
C SER A 37 4.32 12.05 -8.85
N ASP A 38 4.51 12.35 -10.13
CA ASP A 38 5.78 12.04 -10.82
C ASP A 38 7.01 12.66 -10.14
N ALA A 39 6.85 13.74 -9.37
CA ALA A 39 7.92 14.38 -8.63
C ALA A 39 8.27 13.66 -7.31
N THR A 40 7.34 12.90 -6.71
CA THR A 40 7.52 12.33 -5.38
C THR A 40 7.98 10.88 -5.40
N TRP A 41 7.74 10.13 -6.49
CA TRP A 41 8.10 8.71 -6.59
C TRP A 41 9.58 8.41 -6.33
N GLY A 42 10.48 9.34 -6.67
CA GLY A 42 11.92 9.18 -6.45
C GLY A 42 12.27 8.98 -4.97
N LYS A 43 11.55 9.66 -4.07
CA LYS A 43 11.79 9.64 -2.62
C LYS A 43 11.73 8.23 -2.03
N LEU A 44 10.85 7.37 -2.55
CA LEU A 44 10.61 6.01 -2.04
C LEU A 44 11.86 5.12 -2.09
N PHE A 45 12.84 5.46 -2.91
CA PHE A 45 14.06 4.66 -3.10
C PHE A 45 15.30 5.31 -2.50
N GLU A 46 15.14 6.44 -1.81
CA GLU A 46 16.22 7.11 -1.10
C GLU A 46 16.48 6.39 0.22
N ILE A 47 17.75 6.10 0.47
CA ILE A 47 18.25 5.73 1.79
C ILE A 47 19.05 6.92 2.27
N HIS A 48 18.60 7.53 3.37
CA HIS A 48 19.26 8.69 3.94
C HIS A 48 20.56 8.27 4.67
N GLU A 49 21.43 9.24 4.94
CA GLU A 49 22.74 8.97 5.59
C GLU A 49 22.59 8.36 6.99
N ASP A 50 21.51 8.68 7.68
CA ASP A 50 21.15 8.12 8.99
C ASP A 50 20.51 6.73 8.91
N GLY A 51 20.39 6.16 7.70
CA GLY A 51 19.77 4.87 7.45
C GLY A 51 18.24 4.89 7.47
N SER A 52 17.62 6.07 7.58
CA SER A 52 16.17 6.20 7.44
C SER A 52 15.73 5.97 5.99
N PHE A 53 14.50 5.47 5.84
CA PHE A 53 13.92 5.12 4.53
C PHE A 53 12.40 5.20 4.59
N TYR A 54 11.76 5.25 3.42
CA TYR A 54 10.30 5.26 3.32
C TYR A 54 9.69 3.87 3.48
N MET A 55 8.65 3.76 4.31
CA MET A 55 7.84 2.54 4.48
C MET A 55 6.37 2.83 4.20
N GLY A 56 5.70 1.87 3.55
CA GLY A 56 4.31 1.98 3.14
C GLY A 56 3.34 1.24 4.07
N ASP A 57 2.32 1.93 4.57
CA ASP A 57 1.21 1.38 5.32
C ASP A 57 -0.06 1.25 4.45
N TYR A 58 -0.82 0.16 4.65
CA TYR A 58 -2.10 -0.06 3.97
C TYR A 58 -3.26 0.38 4.86
N ILE A 59 -4.00 1.40 4.42
CA ILE A 59 -5.17 1.92 5.12
C ILE A 59 -6.43 1.32 4.51
N LEU A 60 -7.13 0.51 5.30
CA LEU A 60 -8.37 -0.14 4.91
C LEU A 60 -9.58 0.69 5.36
N GLU A 61 -10.69 0.57 4.65
CA GLU A 61 -12.00 1.03 5.12
C GLU A 61 -13.01 -0.10 5.14
N ASP A 62 -13.90 -0.05 6.13
CA ASP A 62 -15.01 -0.98 6.25
C ASP A 62 -16.03 -0.72 5.14
N LEU A 63 -16.42 -1.79 4.45
CA LEU A 63 -17.54 -1.85 3.55
C LEU A 63 -18.81 -2.13 4.37
N PRO A 64 -19.95 -1.52 4.01
CA PRO A 64 -21.22 -1.91 4.63
C PRO A 64 -21.43 -3.40 4.38
N ARG A 65 -21.67 -4.17 5.46
CA ARG A 65 -22.17 -5.54 5.33
C ARG A 65 -23.51 -5.45 4.63
N GLU A 66 -23.62 -6.01 3.43
CA GLU A 66 -24.93 -6.41 2.94
C GLU A 66 -25.40 -7.49 3.91
N GLU A 67 -26.51 -7.22 4.62
CA GLU A 67 -27.22 -8.26 5.35
C GLU A 67 -27.77 -9.24 4.32
N SER A 68 -26.95 -10.16 3.84
CA SER A 68 -27.46 -11.37 3.22
C SER A 68 -28.11 -12.17 4.34
N GLU A 69 -29.45 -12.15 4.36
CA GLU A 69 -30.28 -13.07 5.12
C GLU A 69 -29.92 -14.51 4.72
N GLU A 70 -28.86 -15.08 5.28
CA GLU A 70 -28.63 -16.51 5.28
C GLU A 70 -28.48 -16.95 6.73
N GLU A 71 -29.55 -17.61 7.18
CA GLU A 71 -29.79 -18.16 8.49
C GLU A 71 -28.71 -19.21 8.87
N GLU A 72 -28.33 -19.18 10.15
CA GLU A 72 -27.83 -20.27 10.99
C GLU A 72 -27.22 -21.52 10.30
N GLU A 73 -25.90 -21.70 10.42
CA GLU A 73 -25.36 -23.03 10.74
C GLU A 73 -24.20 -22.92 11.75
N GLU A 74 -24.33 -23.66 12.86
CA GLU A 74 -23.37 -23.78 13.94
C GLU A 74 -22.01 -24.29 13.44
N GLY A 75 -20.97 -23.45 13.48
CA GLY A 75 -19.62 -23.87 13.16
C GLY A 75 -18.58 -22.88 13.69
N VAL A 76 -18.03 -23.15 14.87
CA VAL A 76 -16.97 -22.36 15.51
C VAL A 76 -15.68 -22.44 14.68
N GLN A 77 -15.47 -21.51 13.73
CA GLN A 77 -14.18 -21.10 13.13
C GLN A 77 -14.39 -20.06 11.99
N GLU A 78 -14.92 -18.84 12.23
CA GLU A 78 -15.07 -17.84 11.14
C GLU A 78 -14.84 -16.36 11.53
N GLU A 79 -14.35 -16.00 12.73
CA GLU A 79 -14.24 -14.57 13.09
C GLU A 79 -13.15 -13.79 12.32
N ALA A 80 -12.01 -14.43 11.98
CA ALA A 80 -10.89 -13.75 11.33
C ALA A 80 -11.09 -13.57 9.81
N GLU A 81 -11.78 -14.51 9.15
CA GLU A 81 -12.02 -14.45 7.71
C GLU A 81 -13.12 -13.43 7.37
N ASP A 82 -14.12 -13.30 8.24
CA ASP A 82 -15.23 -12.36 8.05
C ASP A 82 -14.81 -10.89 8.32
N TYR A 83 -13.83 -10.69 9.19
CA TYR A 83 -13.18 -9.40 9.44
C TYR A 83 -12.45 -8.83 8.21
N MET A 84 -11.92 -9.70 7.33
CA MET A 84 -11.28 -9.29 6.07
C MET A 84 -12.26 -9.20 4.90
N LYS A 85 -13.38 -9.95 4.92
CA LYS A 85 -14.44 -9.87 3.88
C LYS A 85 -15.08 -8.49 3.79
N SER A 86 -15.14 -7.76 4.91
CA SER A 86 -15.82 -6.48 5.01
C SER A 86 -14.90 -5.27 4.83
N ARG A 87 -13.68 -5.42 4.30
CA ARG A 87 -12.74 -4.30 4.14
C ARG A 87 -12.17 -4.18 2.74
N ARG A 88 -12.05 -2.95 2.26
CA ARG A 88 -11.30 -2.64 1.04
C ARG A 88 -10.12 -1.74 1.33
N LEU A 89 -9.05 -1.92 0.56
CA LEU A 89 -7.93 -0.98 0.56
C LEU A 89 -8.43 0.38 0.06
N LYS A 90 -8.18 1.42 0.85
CA LYS A 90 -8.58 2.80 0.57
C LYS A 90 -7.37 3.66 0.21
N GLU A 91 -6.33 3.59 1.02
CA GLU A 91 -5.12 4.43 0.85
C GLU A 91 -3.85 3.63 1.16
N ILE A 92 -2.73 4.06 0.57
CA ILE A 92 -1.38 3.59 0.88
C ILE A 92 -0.58 4.82 1.30
N HIS A 93 -0.03 4.82 2.51
CA HIS A 93 0.70 5.96 3.07
C HIS A 93 2.18 5.62 3.17
N PHE A 94 3.04 6.44 2.58
CA PHE A 94 4.49 6.29 2.67
C PHE A 94 5.09 7.41 3.50
N ASP A 95 5.75 7.02 4.60
CA ASP A 95 6.41 7.92 5.53
C ASP A 95 7.83 7.44 5.84
N ILE A 96 8.71 8.37 6.25
CA ILE A 96 10.07 8.04 6.67
C ILE A 96 10.03 7.32 8.01
N VAL A 97 10.69 6.16 8.07
CA VAL A 97 10.97 5.44 9.31
C VAL A 97 12.46 5.55 9.66
N TYR A 98 12.73 5.76 10.94
CA TYR A 98 14.09 5.90 11.47
C TYR A 98 14.60 4.57 11.98
N HIS A 99 15.83 4.21 11.61
CA HIS A 99 16.53 3.10 12.22
C HIS A 99 16.92 3.49 13.67
N ARG A 100 16.51 2.69 14.66
CA ARG A 100 16.83 2.91 16.08
C ARG A 100 18.12 2.22 16.49
#